data_AF-A0A818FRW9-F1
#
_entry.id   AF-A0A818FRW9-F1
#
_cell.length_a   1.000
_cell.length_b   1.000
_cell.length_c   1.000
_cell.angle_alpha   90.00
_cell.angle_beta   90.00
_cell.angle_gamma   90.00
#
_symmetry.space_group_name_H-M   'P 1'
#
loop_
_entity.id
_entity.type
_entity.pdbx_description
1 polymer ?
#
loop_
_entity_poly.entity_id
_entity_poly.type
_entity_poly.pdbx_seq_one_letter_code
_entity_poly.pdbx_strand_id
1 'polypeptide(L)'
;MFLDRAPNLYSLKLTCSKLSLPELALFKNSSVSVRRLDLYGYTKHKDWQWFNRQQCIVLCNSPLGIHCEVLRIKVEHPMDVLELVYSMPHLRALNVQIMDDEHNVPGFKPHPTDDELLQFLQHSLDYTCIVTRNQFDSRNIQLWIR
;
A
#
# COMPACT_ATOMS: atom_id res chain seq x y z
N MET A 1 21.62 -7.73 -9.50
CA MET A 1 21.23 -6.72 -8.49
C MET A 1 21.35 -7.34 -7.09
N PHE A 2 21.43 -6.57 -5.99
CA PHE A 2 21.67 -7.14 -4.64
C PHE A 2 20.56 -8.11 -4.17
N LEU A 3 19.31 -7.89 -4.59
CA LEU A 3 18.18 -8.76 -4.26
C LEU A 3 18.30 -10.16 -4.87
N ASP A 4 18.94 -10.32 -6.03
CA ASP A 4 19.16 -11.62 -6.68
C ASP A 4 20.08 -12.54 -5.87
N ARG A 5 20.88 -11.97 -4.98
CA ARG A 5 21.80 -12.71 -4.10
C ARG A 5 21.16 -13.12 -2.78
N ALA A 6 19.89 -12.78 -2.57
CA ALA A 6 19.13 -13.12 -1.38
C ALA A 6 17.87 -13.94 -1.75
N PRO A 7 18.04 -15.19 -2.23
CA PRO A 7 16.92 -16.01 -2.72
C PRO A 7 15.91 -16.38 -1.62
N ASN A 8 16.27 -16.20 -0.35
CA ASN A 8 15.40 -16.44 0.80
C ASN A 8 14.83 -15.14 1.38
N LEU A 9 15.00 -13.99 0.70
CA LEU A 9 14.46 -12.72 1.17
C LEU A 9 12.94 -12.74 1.00
N TYR A 10 12.23 -12.90 2.11
CA TYR A 10 10.78 -12.98 2.15
C TYR A 10 10.10 -11.62 2.37
N SER A 11 10.78 -10.71 3.08
CA SER A 11 10.26 -9.38 3.40
C SER A 11 11.26 -8.31 3.03
N LEU A 12 10.77 -7.27 2.33
CA LEU A 12 11.54 -6.10 1.94
C LEU A 12 10.86 -4.86 2.50
N LYS A 13 11.64 -4.04 3.20
CA LYS A 13 11.21 -2.72 3.68
C LYS A 13 12.07 -1.66 3.01
N LEU A 14 11.43 -0.71 2.35
CA LEU A 14 12.10 0.40 1.69
C LEU A 14 11.82 1.69 2.47
N THR A 15 12.87 2.20 3.10
CA THR A 15 12.87 3.47 3.81
C THR A 15 13.66 4.50 3.02
N CYS A 16 13.16 4.87 1.84
CA CYS A 16 13.72 5.98 1.05
C CYS A 16 12.88 7.24 1.27
N SER A 17 13.51 8.41 1.19
CA SER A 17 12.84 9.71 1.30
C SER A 17 11.98 10.04 0.08
N LYS A 18 12.37 9.56 -1.11
CA LYS A 18 11.60 9.64 -2.37
C LYS A 18 11.97 8.44 -3.25
N LEU A 19 10.98 7.68 -3.70
CA LEU A 19 11.07 6.66 -4.75
C LEU A 19 10.59 7.29 -6.05
N SER A 20 11.52 7.75 -6.86
CA SER A 20 11.28 8.16 -8.24
C SER A 20 10.92 6.95 -9.12
N LEU A 21 10.27 7.18 -10.27
CA LEU A 21 9.95 6.11 -11.23
C LEU A 21 11.20 5.27 -11.63
N PRO A 22 12.40 5.86 -11.83
CA PRO A 22 13.63 5.09 -12.05
C PRO A 22 14.01 4.17 -10.89
N GLU A 23 13.76 4.57 -9.64
CA GLU A 23 14.05 3.73 -8.47
C GLU A 23 13.06 2.58 -8.32
N LEU A 24 11.84 2.72 -8.86
CA LEU A 24 10.91 1.58 -9.02
C LEU A 24 11.43 0.54 -10.03
N ALA A 25 12.47 0.85 -10.82
CA ALA A 25 13.16 -0.16 -11.63
C ALA A 25 13.83 -1.24 -10.76
N LEU A 26 14.10 -0.96 -9.47
CA LEU A 26 14.52 -1.98 -8.49
C LEU A 26 13.49 -3.12 -8.36
N PHE A 27 12.22 -2.87 -8.69
CA PHE A 27 11.18 -3.89 -8.63
C PHE A 27 11.24 -4.85 -9.81
N LYS A 28 11.79 -4.41 -10.96
CA LYS A 28 11.87 -5.19 -12.20
C LYS A 28 12.82 -6.39 -12.11
N ASN A 29 13.79 -6.36 -11.20
CA ASN A 29 14.82 -7.39 -11.07
C ASN A 29 14.77 -8.09 -9.70
N SER A 30 13.62 -8.06 -9.01
CA SER A 30 13.52 -8.57 -7.65
C SER A 30 13.40 -10.09 -7.59
N SER A 31 13.93 -10.67 -6.50
CA SER A 31 13.76 -12.10 -6.20
C SER A 31 12.28 -12.43 -6.04
N VAL A 32 11.82 -13.48 -6.72
CA VAL A 32 10.47 -14.07 -6.62
C VAL A 32 10.11 -14.52 -5.21
N SER A 33 11.06 -14.54 -4.27
CA SER A 33 10.85 -14.92 -2.87
C SER A 33 10.18 -13.85 -2.02
N VAL A 34 10.22 -12.58 -2.44
CA VAL A 34 9.66 -11.47 -1.66
C VAL A 34 8.13 -11.53 -1.71
N ARG A 35 7.50 -11.72 -0.56
CA ARG A 35 6.04 -11.73 -0.40
C ARG A 35 5.52 -10.56 0.43
N ARG A 36 6.39 -9.89 1.19
CA ARG A 36 5.98 -8.77 2.06
C ARG A 36 6.75 -7.52 1.70
N LEU A 37 6.03 -6.49 1.29
CA LEU A 37 6.59 -5.21 0.89
C LEU A 37 6.09 -4.09 1.80
N ASP A 38 7.02 -3.42 2.46
CA ASP A 38 6.75 -2.23 3.27
C ASP A 38 7.38 -1.01 2.59
N LEU A 39 6.54 -0.23 1.91
CA LEU A 39 6.89 1.00 1.20
C LEU A 39 6.57 2.25 2.01
N TYR A 40 6.33 2.10 3.31
CA TYR A 40 5.80 3.17 4.14
C TYR A 40 6.83 4.23 4.56
N GLY A 41 7.95 4.32 3.83
CA GLY A 41 9.22 4.98 4.11
C GLY A 41 9.21 6.14 5.12
N TYR A 42 10.23 6.12 5.98
CA TYR A 42 10.34 6.87 7.24
C TYR A 42 10.02 8.37 7.14
N THR A 43 9.23 8.84 8.10
CA THR A 43 8.73 10.21 8.25
C THR A 43 9.68 11.04 9.10
N LYS A 44 10.50 11.89 8.49
CA LYS A 44 11.05 13.07 9.17
C LYS A 44 11.10 14.25 8.20
N HIS A 45 10.45 15.34 8.60
CA HIS A 45 10.49 16.68 7.96
C HIS A 45 9.56 16.96 6.76
N LYS A 46 8.27 16.59 6.91
CA LYS A 46 7.10 17.16 6.21
C LYS A 46 6.65 16.58 4.86
N ASP A 47 7.48 15.83 4.14
CA ASP A 47 7.05 15.27 2.85
C ASP A 47 6.81 13.76 2.97
N TRP A 48 5.55 13.37 3.16
CA TRP A 48 5.13 11.98 3.03
C TRP A 48 5.15 11.66 1.54
N GLN A 49 5.84 10.59 1.15
CA GLN A 49 5.70 10.11 -0.21
C GLN A 49 4.37 9.36 -0.33
N TRP A 50 3.46 9.95 -1.09
CA TRP A 50 2.25 9.30 -1.57
C TRP A 50 2.53 8.70 -2.94
N PHE A 51 2.16 7.45 -3.15
CA PHE A 51 2.22 6.84 -4.46
C PHE A 51 1.08 7.38 -5.30
N ASN A 52 1.44 8.04 -6.40
CA ASN A 52 0.47 8.42 -7.41
C ASN A 52 0.06 7.21 -8.25
N ARG A 53 -1.00 7.38 -9.05
CA ARG A 53 -1.54 6.36 -9.94
C ARG A 53 -0.48 5.67 -10.80
N GLN A 54 0.44 6.43 -11.41
CA GLN A 54 1.47 5.86 -12.29
C GLN A 54 2.43 4.96 -11.52
N GLN A 55 2.80 5.34 -10.29
CA GLN A 55 3.67 4.54 -9.43
C GLN A 55 2.96 3.26 -8.96
N CYS A 56 1.67 3.33 -8.64
CA CYS A 56 0.84 2.17 -8.32
C CYS A 56 0.78 1.19 -9.49
N ILE A 57 0.52 1.67 -10.72
CA ILE A 57 0.51 0.84 -11.94
C ILE A 57 1.87 0.16 -12.16
N VAL A 58 2.97 0.90 -11.98
CA VAL A 58 4.33 0.33 -12.12
C VAL A 58 4.58 -0.75 -11.07
N LEU A 59 4.11 -0.54 -9.83
CA LEU A 59 4.20 -1.54 -8.77
C LEU A 59 3.40 -2.80 -9.11
N CYS A 60 2.11 -2.67 -9.48
CA CYS A 60 1.25 -3.80 -9.84
C CYS A 60 1.87 -4.69 -10.93
N ASN A 61 2.47 -4.06 -11.95
CA ASN A 61 3.08 -4.75 -13.09
C ASN A 61 4.52 -5.25 -12.83
N SER A 62 5.08 -4.98 -11.65
CA SER A 62 6.43 -5.40 -11.33
C SER A 62 6.47 -6.83 -10.78
N PRO A 63 7.59 -7.57 -10.94
CA PRO A 63 7.77 -8.86 -10.27
C PRO A 63 7.55 -8.82 -8.76
N LEU A 64 7.91 -7.73 -8.07
CA LEU A 64 7.56 -7.57 -6.64
C LEU A 64 6.05 -7.52 -6.44
N GLY A 65 5.34 -6.70 -7.22
CA GLY A 65 3.90 -6.53 -7.08
C GLY A 65 3.12 -7.81 -7.36
N ILE A 66 3.46 -8.49 -8.46
CA ILE A 66 2.85 -9.76 -8.87
C ILE A 66 2.92 -10.80 -7.74
N HIS A 67 4.05 -10.86 -7.06
CA HIS A 67 4.37 -11.85 -6.03
C HIS A 67 4.02 -11.40 -4.60
N CYS A 68 3.60 -10.16 -4.42
CA CYS A 68 3.40 -9.58 -3.09
C CYS A 68 2.09 -10.10 -2.48
N GLU A 69 2.19 -10.67 -1.29
CA GLU A 69 1.06 -11.12 -0.47
C GLU A 69 0.65 -10.06 0.56
N VAL A 70 1.61 -9.29 1.08
CA VAL A 70 1.35 -8.27 2.11
C VAL A 70 2.00 -6.97 1.68
N LEU A 71 1.17 -5.95 1.43
CA LEU A 71 1.62 -4.62 1.04
C LEU A 71 1.30 -3.61 2.14
N ARG A 72 2.29 -2.77 2.46
CA ARG A 72 2.08 -1.56 3.26
C ARG A 72 2.51 -0.35 2.44
N ILE A 73 1.59 0.58 2.17
CA ILE A 73 1.80 1.67 1.22
C ILE A 73 0.99 2.92 1.59
N LYS A 74 1.36 4.07 1.01
CA LYS A 74 0.58 5.31 1.07
C LYS A 74 0.23 5.71 -0.35
N VAL A 75 -1.02 6.05 -0.62
CA VAL A 75 -1.49 6.39 -1.97
C VAL A 75 -2.17 7.75 -1.99
N GLU A 76 -2.15 8.42 -3.14
CA GLU A 76 -2.82 9.72 -3.30
C GLU A 76 -4.34 9.56 -3.25
N HIS A 77 -4.89 8.58 -3.99
CA HIS A 77 -6.34 8.49 -4.17
C HIS A 77 -6.93 7.12 -3.77
N PRO A 78 -8.21 7.10 -3.33
CA PRO A 78 -8.92 5.85 -3.03
C PRO A 78 -8.98 4.87 -4.20
N MET A 79 -9.08 5.38 -5.44
CA MET A 79 -9.09 4.56 -6.65
C MET A 79 -7.79 3.76 -6.84
N ASP A 80 -6.67 4.28 -6.34
CA ASP A 80 -5.39 3.56 -6.42
C ASP A 80 -5.39 2.33 -5.50
N VAL A 81 -6.19 2.33 -4.43
CA VAL A 81 -6.41 1.14 -3.59
C VAL A 81 -7.13 0.05 -4.36
N LEU A 82 -8.19 0.42 -5.10
CA LEU A 82 -8.93 -0.53 -5.92
C LEU A 82 -8.02 -1.15 -6.99
N GLU A 83 -7.23 -0.31 -7.67
CA GLU A 83 -6.26 -0.77 -8.67
C GLU A 83 -5.24 -1.75 -8.06
N LEU A 84 -4.71 -1.47 -6.86
CA LEU A 84 -3.79 -2.38 -6.19
C LEU A 84 -4.46 -3.72 -5.85
N VAL A 85 -5.69 -3.71 -5.34
CA VAL A 85 -6.41 -4.94 -4.97
C VAL A 85 -6.73 -5.79 -6.20
N TYR A 86 -7.20 -5.17 -7.29
CA TYR A 86 -7.59 -5.93 -8.49
C TYR A 86 -6.41 -6.36 -9.36
N SER A 87 -5.30 -5.61 -9.36
CA SER A 87 -4.17 -5.87 -10.25
C SER A 87 -3.04 -6.67 -9.60
N MET A 88 -3.08 -6.94 -8.29
CA MET A 88 -2.08 -7.74 -7.58
C MET A 88 -2.62 -9.14 -7.22
N PRO A 89 -2.37 -10.18 -8.03
CA PRO A 89 -3.09 -11.46 -7.97
C PRO A 89 -2.80 -12.30 -6.71
N HIS A 90 -1.72 -12.01 -6.00
CA HIS A 90 -1.34 -12.74 -4.78
C HIS A 90 -1.56 -11.92 -3.51
N LEU A 91 -2.09 -10.70 -3.63
CA LEU A 91 -2.29 -9.81 -2.49
C LEU A 91 -3.36 -10.37 -1.56
N ARG A 92 -2.99 -10.53 -0.28
CA ARG A 92 -3.85 -11.05 0.80
C ARG A 92 -4.09 -10.03 1.90
N ALA A 93 -3.17 -9.09 2.07
CA ALA A 93 -3.30 -8.02 3.04
C ALA A 93 -2.73 -6.72 2.49
N LEU A 94 -3.52 -5.65 2.62
CA LEU A 94 -3.12 -4.29 2.28
C LEU A 94 -3.32 -3.39 3.50
N ASN A 95 -2.24 -2.74 3.92
CA ASN A 95 -2.28 -1.70 4.94
C ASN A 95 -1.95 -0.37 4.28
N VAL A 96 -2.95 0.48 4.14
CA VAL A 96 -2.87 1.69 3.32
C VAL A 96 -3.26 2.94 4.09
N GLN A 97 -2.52 4.02 3.84
CA GLN A 97 -2.94 5.38 4.13
C GLN A 97 -3.29 6.06 2.82
N ILE A 98 -4.33 6.88 2.82
CA ILE A 98 -4.80 7.60 1.63
C ILE A 98 -4.65 9.10 1.93
N MET A 99 -4.09 9.87 1.00
CA MET A 99 -3.73 11.28 1.24
C MET A 99 -4.94 12.13 1.65
N ASP A 100 -6.04 11.98 0.90
CA ASP A 100 -7.27 12.76 1.05
C ASP A 100 -8.17 12.30 2.21
N ASP A 101 -7.66 11.42 3.09
CA ASP A 101 -8.41 10.92 4.24
C ASP A 101 -8.45 11.94 5.39
N GLU A 102 -9.66 12.28 5.84
CA GLU A 102 -9.90 13.20 6.95
C GLU A 102 -9.23 12.73 8.25
N HIS A 103 -9.00 11.43 8.41
CA HIS A 103 -8.28 10.87 9.55
C HIS A 103 -6.81 11.32 9.62
N ASN A 104 -6.24 11.83 8.53
CA ASN A 104 -4.91 12.43 8.53
C ASN A 104 -4.88 13.83 9.14
N VAL A 105 -6.03 14.48 9.34
CA VAL A 105 -6.12 15.83 9.89
C VAL A 105 -5.87 15.80 11.40
N PRO A 106 -4.88 16.56 11.92
CA PRO A 106 -4.61 16.62 13.35
C PRO A 106 -5.83 17.10 14.14
N GLY A 107 -6.23 16.32 15.16
CA GLY A 107 -7.36 16.67 16.03
C GLY A 107 -8.73 16.26 15.50
N PHE A 108 -8.81 15.61 14.33
CA PHE A 108 -10.03 15.02 13.83
C PHE A 108 -10.52 13.91 14.78
N LYS A 109 -11.81 13.98 15.15
CA LYS A 109 -12.49 12.97 15.96
C LYS A 109 -13.64 12.42 15.11
N PRO A 110 -13.41 11.33 14.36
CA PRO A 110 -14.46 10.74 13.54
C PRO A 110 -15.60 10.27 14.42
N HIS A 111 -16.83 10.52 13.97
CA HIS A 111 -17.95 9.73 14.44
C HIS A 111 -17.89 8.35 13.74
N PRO A 112 -18.13 7.22 14.42
CA PRO A 112 -17.99 5.88 13.83
C PRO A 112 -18.80 5.62 12.56
N THR A 113 -19.86 6.40 12.34
CA THR A 113 -20.78 6.31 11.21
C THR A 113 -20.37 7.14 10.00
N ASP A 114 -19.37 8.01 10.16
CA ASP A 114 -19.10 9.09 9.20
C ASP A 114 -17.84 8.81 8.37
N ASP A 115 -17.31 7.59 8.43
CA ASP A 115 -16.13 7.19 7.66
C ASP A 115 -16.52 6.88 6.22
N GLU A 116 -16.82 7.94 5.46
CA GLU A 116 -17.23 7.87 4.05
C GLU A 116 -16.22 7.12 3.19
N LEU A 117 -14.92 7.27 3.49
CA LEU A 117 -13.85 6.57 2.77
C LEU A 117 -13.86 5.07 3.05
N LEU A 118 -14.02 4.67 4.30
CA LEU A 118 -14.16 3.24 4.64
C LEU A 118 -15.41 2.65 4.00
N GLN A 119 -16.54 3.36 4.04
CA GLN A 119 -17.77 2.94 3.38
C GLN A 119 -17.57 2.82 1.88
N PHE A 120 -16.96 3.81 1.23
CA PHE A 120 -16.65 3.78 -0.20
C PHE A 120 -15.84 2.52 -0.56
N LEU A 121 -14.79 2.20 0.18
CA LEU A 121 -13.99 1.00 -0.07
C LEU A 121 -14.77 -0.29 0.18
N GLN A 122 -15.58 -0.35 1.23
CA GLN A 122 -16.45 -1.50 1.53
C GLN A 122 -17.50 -1.77 0.44
N HIS A 123 -18.03 -0.71 -0.18
CA HIS A 123 -18.99 -0.83 -1.28
C HIS A 123 -18.31 -1.13 -2.62
N SER A 124 -17.08 -0.64 -2.83
CA SER A 124 -16.38 -0.74 -4.12
C SER A 124 -15.59 -2.03 -4.28
N LEU A 125 -15.26 -2.71 -3.18
CA LEU A 125 -14.50 -3.96 -3.20
C LEU A 125 -15.44 -5.17 -3.06
N ASP A 126 -15.02 -6.29 -3.64
CA ASP A 126 -15.79 -7.53 -3.59
C ASP A 126 -15.96 -8.04 -2.16
N TYR A 127 -16.99 -8.85 -1.92
CA TYR A 127 -17.30 -9.46 -0.61
C TYR A 127 -16.19 -10.36 -0.04
N THR A 128 -15.17 -10.67 -0.84
CA THR A 128 -13.96 -11.40 -0.43
C THR A 128 -12.99 -10.51 0.34
N CYS A 129 -13.19 -9.18 0.33
CA CYS A 129 -12.37 -8.20 1.02
C CYS A 129 -13.03 -7.76 2.33
N ILE A 130 -12.29 -7.87 3.43
CA ILE A 130 -12.67 -7.27 4.72
C ILE A 130 -11.90 -5.96 4.86
N VAL A 131 -12.62 -4.84 4.85
CA VAL A 131 -12.03 -3.50 4.97
C VAL A 131 -12.34 -2.94 6.36
N THR A 132 -11.30 -2.58 7.11
CA THR A 132 -11.39 -2.09 8.48
C THR A 132 -10.40 -0.97 8.75
N ARG A 133 -10.68 -0.13 9.74
CA ARG A 133 -9.70 0.83 10.27
C ARG A 133 -8.78 0.13 11.27
N ASN A 134 -7.51 0.50 11.27
CA ASN A 134 -6.59 0.02 12.28
C ASN A 134 -6.90 0.67 13.64
N GLN A 135 -7.22 -0.15 14.65
CA GLN A 135 -7.56 0.31 16.01
C GLN A 135 -6.45 1.10 16.72
N PHE A 136 -5.19 0.91 16.32
CA PHE A 136 -4.03 1.58 16.92
C PHE A 136 -3.59 2.83 16.16
N ASP A 137 -3.96 2.95 14.89
CA ASP A 137 -3.65 4.11 14.05
C ASP A 137 -4.74 4.28 12.99
N SER A 138 -5.78 5.05 13.34
CA SER A 138 -7.00 5.23 12.53
C SER A 138 -6.73 5.80 11.12
N ARG A 139 -5.56 6.41 10.89
CA ARG A 139 -5.14 6.84 9.55
C ARG A 139 -4.96 5.65 8.60
N ASN A 140 -4.71 4.46 9.13
CA ASN A 140 -4.53 3.25 8.33
C ASN A 140 -5.84 2.51 8.12
N ILE A 141 -6.08 2.17 6.86
CA ILE A 141 -7.10 1.21 6.45
C ILE A 141 -6.41 -0.14 6.20
N GLN A 142 -6.96 -1.18 6.80
CA GLN A 142 -6.54 -2.56 6.65
C GLN A 142 -7.56 -3.31 5.81
N LEU A 143 -7.09 -3.88 4.71
CA LEU A 143 -7.85 -4.76 3.83
C LEU A 143 -7.30 -6.17 3.96
N TRP A 144 -8.18 -7.14 4.19
CA TRP A 144 -7.88 -8.57 4.18
C TRP A 144 -8.60 -9.21 3.00
N ILE A 145 -7.85 -9.82 2.09
CA ILE A 145 -8.33 -10.38 0.82
C ILE A 145 -8.24 -11.90 0.92
N ARG A 146 -9.36 -12.58 0.69
CA ARG A 146 -9.49 -14.04 0.80
C ARG A 146 -9.14 -14.78 -0.48
#